data_AF-A0A921YN89-F1
#
_entry.id   AF-A0A921YN89-F1
#
_cell.length_a   1.000
_cell.length_b   1.000
_cell.length_c   1.000
_cell.angle_alpha   90.00
_cell.angle_beta   90.00
_cell.angle_gamma   90.00
#
_symmetry.space_group_name_H-M   'P 1'
#
loop_
_entity.id
_entity.type
_entity.pdbx_description
1 polymer ?
#
loop_
_entity_poly.entity_id
_entity_poly.type
_entity_poly.pdbx_seq_one_letter_code
_entity_poly.pdbx_strand_id
1 'polypeptide(L)'
;MAIQTMPNNVPNCLATLLSLVDDICYHSGDRSVDFNWYVRRVGLAGIYKTAELFYLTDNSQGNTATRNFVASRIRDAQLVQTALNMNPVAAAPQTLTAAFVTVSIESRIT
;
A
#
# COMPACT_ATOMS: atom_id res chain seq x y z
N MET A 1 14.81 3.91 -19.73
CA MET A 1 15.21 4.11 -18.33
C MET A 1 16.43 5.02 -18.15
N ALA A 2 17.57 4.78 -18.81
CA ALA A 2 18.80 5.56 -18.58
C ALA A 2 18.65 7.08 -18.75
N ILE A 3 17.85 7.53 -19.73
CA ILE A 3 17.58 8.95 -19.96
C ILE A 3 16.69 9.57 -18.88
N GLN A 4 15.77 8.78 -18.31
CA GLN A 4 14.88 9.21 -17.23
C GLN A 4 15.63 9.37 -15.91
N THR A 5 16.70 8.58 -15.71
CA THR A 5 17.54 8.60 -14.50
C THR A 5 18.63 9.66 -14.53
N MET A 6 18.81 10.39 -15.64
CA MET A 6 19.77 11.49 -15.68
C MET A 6 19.32 12.61 -14.71
N PRO A 7 20.23 13.20 -13.91
CA PRO A 7 19.86 14.13 -12.83
C PRO A 7 18.97 15.30 -13.24
N ASN A 8 19.12 15.79 -14.48
CA ASN A 8 18.30 16.85 -15.07
C ASN A 8 16.85 16.43 -15.33
N ASN A 9 16.61 15.14 -15.62
CA ASN A 9 15.31 14.60 -16.02
C ASN A 9 14.57 13.93 -14.86
N VAL A 10 15.28 13.54 -13.78
CA VAL A 10 14.70 12.85 -12.63
C VAL A 10 13.48 13.59 -12.04
N PRO A 11 13.51 14.91 -11.78
CA PRO A 11 12.37 15.59 -11.17
C PRO A 11 11.12 15.54 -12.04
N ASN A 12 11.28 15.76 -13.35
CA ASN A 12 10.18 15.74 -14.30
C ASN A 12 9.62 14.31 -14.46
N CYS A 13 10.51 13.32 -14.59
CA CYS A 13 10.09 11.93 -14.73
C CYS A 13 9.37 11.43 -13.47
N LEU A 14 9.84 11.82 -12.28
CA LEU A 14 9.20 11.47 -11.02
C LEU A 14 7.83 12.13 -10.89
N ALA A 15 7.70 13.41 -11.24
CA ALA A 15 6.41 14.11 -11.24
C ALA A 15 5.39 13.45 -12.18
N THR A 16 5.83 13.08 -13.38
CA THR A 16 4.98 12.37 -14.35
C THR A 16 4.56 11.00 -13.82
N LEU A 17 5.48 10.25 -13.21
CA LEU A 17 5.16 8.95 -12.61
C LEU A 17 4.17 9.08 -11.45
N LEU A 18 4.37 10.04 -10.56
CA LEU A 18 3.49 10.25 -9.41
C LEU A 18 2.09 10.67 -9.86
N SER A 19 1.98 11.47 -10.92
CA SER A 19 0.70 11.85 -11.53
C SER A 19 -0.02 10.63 -12.11
N LEU A 20 0.70 9.78 -12.84
CA LEU A 20 0.15 8.52 -13.37
C LEU A 20 -0.36 7.59 -12.26
N VAL A 21 0.42 7.43 -11.19
CA VAL A 21 0.04 6.63 -10.03
C VAL A 21 -1.19 7.20 -9.34
N ASP A 22 -1.27 8.53 -9.22
CA ASP A 22 -2.44 9.20 -8.66
C ASP A 22 -3.69 8.92 -9.50
N ASP A 23 -3.60 9.05 -10.83
CA ASP A 23 -4.70 8.74 -11.73
C ASP A 23 -5.17 7.29 -11.58
N ILE A 24 -4.26 6.32 -11.47
CA ILE A 24 -4.62 4.91 -11.26
C ILE A 24 -5.33 4.72 -9.91
N CYS A 25 -4.81 5.32 -8.83
CA CYS A 25 -5.43 5.26 -7.51
C CYS A 25 -6.83 5.89 -7.50
N TYR A 26 -6.98 7.04 -8.17
CA TYR A 26 -8.25 7.74 -8.32
C TYR A 26 -9.29 6.88 -9.04
N HIS A 27 -8.91 6.28 -10.18
CA HIS A 27 -9.79 5.37 -10.93
C HIS A 27 -10.06 4.04 -10.21
N SER A 28 -9.19 3.64 -9.29
CA SER A 28 -9.40 2.46 -8.44
C SER A 28 -10.41 2.69 -7.31
N GLY A 29 -10.91 3.92 -7.14
CA GLY A 29 -11.91 4.27 -6.13
C GLY A 29 -11.34 4.40 -4.71
N ASP A 30 -10.03 4.54 -4.58
CA ASP A 30 -9.39 4.66 -3.28
C ASP A 30 -9.61 6.05 -2.68
N ARG A 31 -10.28 6.12 -1.52
CA ARG A 31 -10.60 7.36 -0.78
C ARG A 31 -9.83 7.46 0.54
N SER A 32 -8.66 6.84 0.62
CA SER A 32 -7.81 6.90 1.82
C SER A 32 -7.21 8.30 1.97
N VAL A 33 -7.36 8.93 3.14
CA VAL A 33 -6.84 10.29 3.44
C VAL A 33 -5.63 10.26 4.40
N ASP A 34 -5.38 9.10 5.02
CA ASP A 34 -4.34 8.90 6.04
C ASP A 34 -3.02 8.35 5.48
N PHE A 35 -2.11 7.89 6.33
CA PHE A 35 -0.82 7.27 5.96
C PHE A 35 -0.94 6.18 4.88
N ASN A 36 -2.07 5.47 4.86
CA ASN A 36 -2.44 4.50 3.83
C ASN A 36 -2.35 5.07 2.39
N TRP A 37 -2.70 6.35 2.21
CA TRP A 37 -2.59 7.05 0.92
C TRP A 37 -1.16 7.08 0.39
N TYR A 38 -0.18 7.42 1.24
CA TYR A 38 1.23 7.48 0.86
C TYR A 38 1.77 6.09 0.55
N VAL A 39 1.46 5.11 1.40
CA VAL A 39 1.91 3.73 1.22
C VAL A 39 1.43 3.15 -0.10
N ARG A 40 0.17 3.38 -0.46
CA ARG A 40 -0.39 2.87 -1.72
C ARG A 40 0.24 3.49 -2.95
N ARG A 41 0.47 4.81 -2.94
CA ARG A 41 1.13 5.50 -4.08
C ARG A 41 2.59 5.08 -4.22
N VAL A 42 3.34 5.03 -3.12
CA VAL A 42 4.74 4.57 -3.15
C VAL A 42 4.83 3.10 -3.56
N GLY A 43 3.92 2.27 -3.04
CA GLY A 43 3.81 0.86 -3.41
C GLY A 43 3.52 0.69 -4.91
N LEU A 44 2.50 1.38 -5.43
CA LEU A 44 2.13 1.30 -6.84
C LEU A 44 3.23 1.83 -7.77
N ALA A 45 3.88 2.94 -7.40
CA ALA A 45 5.05 3.47 -8.09
C ALA A 45 6.19 2.44 -8.18
N GLY A 46 6.47 1.76 -7.07
CA GLY A 46 7.48 0.69 -7.00
C GLY A 46 7.12 -0.53 -7.86
N ILE A 47 5.86 -0.98 -7.81
CA ILE A 47 5.38 -2.07 -8.66
C ILE A 47 5.52 -1.70 -10.14
N TYR A 48 5.10 -0.50 -10.51
CA TYR A 48 5.21 -0.02 -11.89
C TYR A 48 6.66 -0.01 -12.38
N LYS A 49 7.59 0.58 -11.61
CA LYS A 49 9.00 0.64 -12.01
C LYS A 49 9.69 -0.72 -12.04
N THR A 50 9.38 -1.61 -11.11
CA THR A 50 9.94 -2.98 -11.13
C THR A 50 9.34 -3.82 -12.25
N ALA A 51 8.06 -3.64 -12.57
CA ALA A 51 7.41 -4.27 -13.71
C ALA A 51 7.98 -3.77 -15.04
N GLU A 52 8.23 -2.46 -15.17
CA GLU A 52 8.89 -1.86 -16.34
C GLU A 52 10.28 -2.49 -16.57
N LEU A 53 11.08 -2.67 -15.50
CA LEU A 53 12.38 -3.33 -15.59
C LEU A 53 12.29 -4.82 -15.94
N PHE A 54 11.33 -5.53 -15.34
CA PHE A 54 11.12 -6.95 -15.62
C PHE A 54 10.67 -7.17 -17.08
N TYR A 55 9.79 -6.30 -17.57
CA TYR A 55 9.30 -6.31 -18.95
C TYR A 55 10.42 -6.21 -19.98
N LEU A 56 11.45 -5.39 -19.72
CA LEU A 56 12.60 -5.24 -20.63
C LEU A 56 13.41 -6.52 -20.82
N THR A 57 13.33 -7.46 -19.87
CA THR A 57 14.08 -8.72 -19.90
C THR A 57 13.17 -9.89 -20.30
N ASP A 58 11.86 -9.69 -20.37
CA ASP A 58 10.87 -10.71 -20.66
C ASP A 58 10.82 -11.02 -22.16
N ASN A 59 11.17 -12.25 -22.53
CA ASN A 59 11.02 -12.79 -23.90
C ASN A 59 9.88 -13.81 -24.00
N SER A 60 9.02 -13.92 -22.98
CA SER A 60 7.91 -14.88 -22.97
C SER A 60 6.82 -14.51 -23.97
N GLN A 61 6.13 -15.53 -24.51
CA GLN A 61 5.06 -15.33 -25.48
C GLN A 61 3.93 -14.47 -24.87
N GLY A 62 3.71 -13.32 -25.47
CA GLY A 62 2.68 -12.37 -25.04
C GLY A 62 2.93 -11.74 -23.68
N ASN A 63 4.16 -11.72 -23.15
CA ASN A 63 4.53 -11.10 -21.86
C ASN A 63 3.83 -11.74 -20.66
N THR A 64 3.62 -13.05 -20.71
CA THR A 64 2.91 -13.79 -19.68
C THR A 64 3.68 -13.82 -18.36
N ALA A 65 5.01 -13.88 -18.41
CA ALA A 65 5.84 -13.79 -17.21
C ALA A 65 5.69 -12.43 -16.51
N THR A 66 5.69 -11.33 -17.28
CA THR A 66 5.48 -9.99 -16.71
C THR A 66 4.10 -9.86 -16.05
N ARG A 67 3.04 -10.35 -16.68
CA ARG A 67 1.69 -10.31 -16.08
C ARG A 67 1.61 -11.08 -14.76
N ASN A 68 2.24 -12.25 -14.71
CA ASN A 68 2.31 -13.05 -13.48
C ASN A 68 3.12 -12.34 -12.39
N PHE A 69 4.23 -11.70 -12.74
CA PHE A 69 5.04 -10.90 -11.83
C PHE A 69 4.25 -9.74 -11.24
N VAL A 70 3.56 -8.95 -12.08
CA VAL A 70 2.72 -7.83 -11.64
C VAL A 70 1.62 -8.32 -10.70
N ALA A 71 0.92 -9.40 -11.06
CA ALA A 71 -0.12 -9.98 -10.20
C ALA A 71 0.41 -10.44 -8.84
N SER A 72 1.62 -11.02 -8.80
CA SER A 72 2.28 -11.36 -7.53
C SER A 72 2.55 -10.12 -6.68
N ARG A 73 3.08 -9.05 -7.28
CA ARG A 73 3.42 -7.83 -6.54
C ARG A 73 2.21 -7.08 -6.01
N ILE A 74 1.10 -7.10 -6.76
CA ILE A 74 -0.17 -6.55 -6.29
C ILE A 74 -0.66 -7.34 -5.06
N ARG A 75 -0.57 -8.67 -5.10
CA ARG A 75 -0.91 -9.51 -3.93
C ARG A 75 -0.02 -9.19 -2.73
N ASP A 76 1.28 -9.03 -2.94
CA ASP A 76 2.22 -8.66 -1.88
C ASP A 76 1.86 -7.29 -1.26
N ALA A 77 1.50 -6.30 -2.09
CA ALA A 77 1.06 -4.99 -1.62
C ALA A 77 -0.24 -5.06 -0.81
N GLN A 78 -1.19 -5.92 -1.19
CA GLN A 78 -2.41 -6.14 -0.40
C GLN A 78 -2.11 -6.77 0.97
N LEU A 79 -1.16 -7.69 1.05
CA LEU A 79 -0.73 -8.29 2.32
C LEU A 79 -0.08 -7.25 3.23
N VAL A 80 0.83 -6.43 2.68
CA VAL A 80 1.45 -5.31 3.42
C VAL A 80 0.39 -4.35 3.92
N GLN A 81 -0.58 -4.00 3.07
CA GLN A 81 -1.67 -3.10 3.48
C GLN A 81 -2.52 -3.68 4.62
N THR A 82 -2.81 -4.98 4.55
CA THR A 82 -3.56 -5.68 5.59
C THR A 82 -2.78 -5.67 6.91
N ALA A 83 -1.48 -5.94 6.86
CA ALA A 83 -0.61 -5.89 8.03
C ALA A 83 -0.53 -4.48 8.64
N LEU A 84 -0.47 -3.42 7.83
CA LEU A 84 -0.47 -2.04 8.31
C LEU A 84 -1.82 -1.61 8.91
N ASN A 85 -2.91 -2.16 8.39
CA ASN A 85 -4.26 -1.93 8.91
C ASN A 85 -4.55 -2.71 10.19
N MET A 86 -3.72 -3.69 10.57
CA MET A 86 -3.82 -4.36 11.87
C MET A 86 -3.39 -3.39 12.97
N ASN A 87 -4.37 -2.62 13.47
CA ASN A 87 -4.22 -1.79 14.65
C ASN A 87 -4.18 -2.69 15.91
N PRO A 88 -3.11 -2.67 16.73
CA PRO A 88 -3.07 -3.44 17.98
C PRO A 88 -4.15 -3.00 19.00
N VAL A 89 -4.77 -1.84 18.80
CA VAL A 89 -5.83 -1.30 19.67
C VAL A 89 -7.19 -1.98 19.47
N ALA A 90 -7.42 -2.68 18.36
CA ALA A 90 -8.65 -3.46 18.18
C ALA A 90 -8.61 -4.82 18.93
N ALA A 91 -7.43 -5.26 19.37
CA ALA A 91 -7.25 -6.59 19.94
C ALA A 91 -7.54 -6.67 21.46
N ALA A 92 -7.23 -5.66 22.30
CA ALA A 92 -7.60 -5.69 23.73
C ALA A 92 -7.19 -4.41 24.51
N PRO A 93 -8.02 -3.36 24.57
CA PRO A 93 -8.06 -2.58 25.81
C PRO A 93 -9.48 -2.26 26.32
N GLN A 94 -10.48 -2.23 25.43
CA GLN A 94 -11.81 -1.69 25.77
C GLN A 94 -12.64 -2.64 26.65
N THR A 95 -12.39 -3.95 26.53
CA THR A 95 -13.05 -4.99 27.34
C THR A 95 -12.49 -5.04 28.77
N LEU A 96 -11.19 -4.79 28.96
CA LEU A 96 -10.56 -4.78 30.27
C LEU A 96 -11.02 -3.57 31.09
N THR A 97 -11.17 -2.40 30.48
CA THR A 97 -11.68 -1.20 31.17
C THR A 97 -13.16 -1.34 31.54
N ALA A 98 -13.98 -1.90 30.65
CA ALA A 98 -15.40 -2.15 30.92
C ALA A 98 -15.61 -3.17 32.06
N ALA A 99 -14.82 -4.24 32.10
CA ALA A 99 -14.89 -5.23 33.17
C ALA A 99 -14.48 -4.63 34.54
N PHE A 100 -13.48 -3.74 34.57
CA PHE A 100 -13.01 -3.13 35.82
C PHE A 100 -14.00 -2.11 36.41
N VAL A 101 -14.72 -1.38 35.53
CA VAL A 101 -15.76 -0.43 35.96
C VAL A 101 -16.97 -1.16 36.55
N THR A 102 -17.42 -2.26 35.93
CA THR A 102 -18.54 -3.06 36.46
C THR A 102 -18.22 -3.64 37.84
N VAL A 103 -17.03 -4.22 38.03
CA VAL A 103 -16.61 -4.78 39.33
C VAL A 103 -16.46 -3.69 40.41
N SER A 104 -15.98 -2.50 40.06
CA SER A 104 -15.85 -1.39 41.02
C SER A 104 -17.19 -0.80 41.45
N ILE A 105 -18.24 -0.94 40.64
CA ILE A 105 -19.60 -0.47 40.99
C ILE A 105 -20.29 -1.48 41.93
N GLU A 106 -20.13 -2.79 41.72
CA GLU A 106 -20.69 -3.80 42.64
C GLU A 106 -20.08 -3.74 44.05
N SER A 107 -18.78 -3.47 44.17
CA SER A 107 -18.11 -3.33 45.48
C SER A 107 -18.51 -2.08 46.27
N ARG A 108 -19.21 -1.11 45.66
CA ARG A 108 -19.57 0.17 46.30
C ARG A 108 -21.02 0.20 46.81
N ILE A 109 -21.81 -0.85 46.55
CA ILE A 109 -23.23 -0.95 46.89
C ILE A 109 -23.49 -1.96 48.03
N THR A 110 -22.45 -2.67 48.51
CA THR A 110 -22.48 -3.50 49.73
C THR A 110 -21.81 -2.79 50.89
#